data_AF-A0A2E6C6A3-F1
#
_entry.id   AF-A0A2E6C6A3-F1
#
_cell.length_a   1.000
_cell.length_b   1.000
_cell.length_c   1.000
_cell.angle_alpha   90.00
_cell.angle_beta   90.00
_cell.angle_gamma   90.00
#
_symmetry.space_group_name_H-M   'P 1'
#
loop_
_entity.id
_entity.type
_entity.pdbx_description
1 polymer ?
#
loop_
_entity_poly.entity_id
_entity_poly.type
_entity_poly.pdbx_seq_one_letter_code
_entity_poly.pdbx_strand_id
1 'polypeptide(L)'
;MANATFGIVGIEYLSETTGGFLTGSGDKVDAGGYAIIENVEHVGKDEVKCIPVDVYSATVDHTSRNITAKLIKSYTLLDAMTPALPIYFGTEINMYAEEISGLIIKGDSTSTFYLDVRPEAERITAPASGDLKPLFQIIQSSEIEDDDAEEMKSKIVTNQNYLTYWTNFDVPTDYLAPLLLIGALLFMMLGLNARSSTKSYEMNPEEG
;
A
#
# COMPACT_ATOMS: atom_id res chain seq x y z
N MET A 1 28.19 7.37 26.20
CA MET A 1 28.14 8.85 26.21
C MET A 1 27.19 9.25 25.11
N ALA A 2 26.00 9.74 25.49
CA ALA A 2 24.92 10.08 24.58
C ALA A 2 25.26 11.39 23.86
N ASN A 3 25.19 11.36 22.53
CA ASN A 3 25.49 12.48 21.65
C ASN A 3 24.37 13.51 21.79
N ALA A 4 24.66 14.65 22.42
CA ALA A 4 23.68 15.70 22.67
C ALA A 4 23.39 16.46 21.36
N THR A 5 22.48 15.95 20.54
CA THR A 5 21.66 16.82 19.69
C THR A 5 20.83 17.66 20.65
N PHE A 6 21.15 18.95 20.77
CA PHE A 6 20.53 19.91 21.68
C PHE A 6 19.06 20.21 21.32
N GLY A 7 18.24 19.19 21.11
CA GLY A 7 16.79 19.29 20.92
C GLY A 7 16.33 19.97 19.63
N ILE A 8 17.21 20.19 18.64
CA ILE A 8 16.86 20.96 17.44
C ILE A 8 16.43 20.07 16.26
N VAL A 9 17.02 18.88 16.09
CA VAL A 9 16.55 17.85 15.14
C VAL A 9 16.86 16.48 15.77
N GLY A 10 15.85 15.63 15.94
CA GLY A 10 16.00 14.27 16.46
C GLY A 10 16.71 13.35 15.47
N ILE A 11 17.35 12.29 15.95
CA ILE A 11 17.82 11.21 15.07
C ILE A 11 16.60 10.41 14.66
N GLU A 12 16.33 10.34 13.36
CA GLU A 12 15.27 9.50 12.80
C GLU A 12 15.87 8.28 12.11
N TYR A 13 15.24 7.13 12.34
CA TYR A 13 15.66 5.87 11.78
C TYR A 13 14.73 5.50 10.62
N LEU A 14 15.31 5.25 9.46
CA LEU A 14 14.63 4.67 8.28
C LEU A 14 14.28 3.18 8.47
N SER A 15 14.70 2.59 9.60
CA SER A 15 14.33 1.23 9.97
C SER A 15 12.81 1.13 10.10
N GLU A 16 12.20 0.12 9.47
CA GLU A 16 10.76 -0.18 9.51
C GLU A 16 9.86 0.75 8.67
N THR A 17 10.43 1.64 7.84
CA THR A 17 9.62 2.41 6.89
C THR A 17 9.18 1.53 5.72
N THR A 18 7.90 1.57 5.38
CA THR A 18 7.37 0.89 4.21
C THR A 18 7.67 1.64 2.93
N GLY A 19 8.08 0.90 1.90
CA GLY A 19 8.31 1.41 0.54
C GLY A 19 7.46 0.71 -0.53
N GLY A 20 6.55 -0.20 -0.15
CA GLY A 20 5.77 -0.95 -1.15
C GLY A 20 4.60 -1.78 -0.64
N PHE A 21 4.49 -2.04 0.67
CA PHE A 21 3.39 -2.83 1.26
C PHE A 21 2.90 -2.22 2.56
N LEU A 22 1.59 -2.12 2.76
CA LEU A 22 1.00 -1.69 4.02
C LEU A 22 0.47 -2.91 4.76
N THR A 23 0.79 -3.00 6.05
CA THR A 23 0.31 -4.08 6.93
C THR A 23 -0.98 -3.68 7.65
N GLY A 24 -1.35 -2.40 7.61
CA GLY A 24 -2.56 -1.84 8.21
C GLY A 24 -2.41 -1.49 9.70
N SER A 25 -1.25 -1.72 10.31
CA SER A 25 -1.00 -1.45 11.73
C SER A 25 0.46 -1.10 12.01
N GLY A 26 0.71 0.14 12.43
CA GLY A 26 2.05 0.58 12.83
C GLY A 26 3.02 0.79 11.66
N ASP A 27 2.48 0.92 10.45
CA ASP A 27 3.25 1.23 9.26
C ASP A 27 3.86 2.63 9.38
N LYS A 28 5.16 2.74 9.07
CA LYS A 28 5.88 4.02 9.01
C LYS A 28 6.16 4.37 7.56
N VAL A 29 6.06 5.64 7.18
CA VAL A 29 6.34 6.08 5.80
C VAL A 29 7.46 7.11 5.81
N ASP A 30 8.43 6.94 4.92
CA ASP A 30 9.46 7.96 4.68
C ASP A 30 8.95 9.00 3.67
N ALA A 31 8.85 10.26 4.11
CA ALA A 31 8.53 11.40 3.26
C ALA A 31 9.80 11.94 2.58
N GLY A 32 10.44 11.10 1.75
CA GLY A 32 11.58 11.47 0.91
C GLY A 32 12.84 11.88 1.68
N GLY A 33 13.03 11.35 2.89
CA GLY A 33 14.17 11.60 3.78
C GLY A 33 14.03 12.84 4.66
N TYR A 34 12.90 13.56 4.61
CA TYR A 34 12.68 14.79 5.38
C TYR A 34 11.84 14.59 6.65
N ALA A 35 11.02 13.53 6.69
CA ALA A 35 10.25 13.14 7.86
C ALA A 35 9.85 11.67 7.80
N ILE A 36 9.90 11.01 8.95
CA ILE A 36 9.27 9.70 9.14
C ILE A 36 7.88 9.90 9.75
N ILE A 37 6.85 9.39 9.08
CA ILE A 37 5.47 9.46 9.55
C ILE A 37 5.12 8.12 10.17
N GLU A 38 4.88 8.10 11.48
CA GLU A 38 4.58 6.87 12.23
C GLU A 38 3.08 6.54 12.29
N ASN A 39 2.22 7.51 11.98
CA ASN A 39 0.77 7.33 12.03
C ASN A 39 0.19 7.45 10.63
N VAL A 40 0.15 6.32 9.92
CA VAL A 40 -0.56 6.19 8.66
C VAL A 40 -2.04 5.94 8.98
N GLU A 41 -2.91 6.86 8.56
CA GLU A 41 -4.34 6.78 8.84
C GLU A 41 -5.08 6.08 7.71
N HIS A 42 -5.93 5.13 8.05
CA HIS A 42 -6.84 4.50 7.09
C HIS A 42 -8.04 5.44 6.84
N VAL A 43 -8.14 5.95 5.62
CA VAL A 43 -9.14 6.94 5.20
C VAL A 43 -10.42 6.28 4.73
N GLY A 44 -10.33 5.12 4.07
CA GLY A 44 -11.49 4.43 3.51
C GLY A 44 -11.13 3.44 2.41
N LYS A 45 -12.12 3.05 1.61
CA LYS A 45 -11.97 2.13 0.49
C LYS A 45 -12.25 2.82 -0.84
N ASP A 46 -11.55 2.42 -1.88
CA ASP A 46 -11.71 2.92 -3.26
C ASP A 46 -11.44 1.81 -4.27
N GLU A 47 -11.46 2.12 -5.56
CA GLU A 47 -11.18 1.20 -6.66
C GLU A 47 -10.21 1.84 -7.67
N VAL A 48 -9.06 1.19 -7.88
CA VAL A 48 -8.06 1.63 -8.88
C VAL A 48 -8.01 0.56 -9.97
N LYS A 49 -8.31 0.95 -11.21
CA LYS A 49 -8.33 0.05 -12.39
C LYS A 49 -9.12 -1.25 -12.18
N CYS A 50 -10.27 -1.13 -11.52
CA CYS A 50 -11.15 -2.25 -11.16
C CYS A 50 -10.57 -3.25 -10.14
N ILE A 51 -9.59 -2.81 -9.34
CA ILE A 51 -9.02 -3.55 -8.21
C ILE A 51 -9.45 -2.83 -6.92
N PRO A 52 -10.08 -3.54 -5.96
CA PRO A 52 -10.48 -2.94 -4.69
C PRO A 52 -9.23 -2.58 -3.87
N VAL A 53 -9.20 -1.34 -3.34
CA VAL A 53 -8.09 -0.82 -2.56
C VAL A 53 -8.54 -0.19 -1.25
N ASP A 54 -7.69 -0.28 -0.24
CA ASP A 54 -7.74 0.49 0.98
C ASP A 54 -6.88 1.75 0.82
N VAL A 55 -7.45 2.90 1.16
CA VAL A 55 -6.82 4.22 1.04
C VAL A 55 -6.24 4.62 2.39
N TYR A 56 -4.95 4.92 2.38
CA TYR A 56 -4.19 5.37 3.54
C TYR A 56 -3.63 6.76 3.28
N SER A 57 -3.67 7.62 4.30
CA SER A 57 -3.10 8.96 4.25
C SER A 57 -2.10 9.18 5.36
N ALA A 58 -1.01 9.86 5.02
CA ALA A 58 0.06 10.21 5.91
C ALA A 58 0.42 11.69 5.69
N THR A 59 0.30 12.51 6.73
CA THR A 59 0.48 13.96 6.64
C THR A 59 1.51 14.45 7.66
N VAL A 60 2.34 15.41 7.26
CA VAL A 60 3.22 16.16 8.17
C VAL A 60 2.79 17.61 8.18
N ASP A 61 2.48 18.12 9.37
CA ASP A 61 2.18 19.53 9.55
C ASP A 61 3.43 20.40 9.36
N HIS A 62 3.34 21.27 8.35
CA HIS A 62 4.36 22.23 7.97
C HIS A 62 4.74 23.22 9.08
N THR A 63 3.92 23.43 10.10
CA THR A 63 4.28 24.32 11.22
C THR A 63 5.15 23.64 12.28
N SER A 64 5.10 22.30 12.32
CA SER A 64 5.74 21.49 13.36
C SER A 64 7.12 20.98 12.97
N ARG A 65 7.43 20.95 11.66
CA ARG A 65 8.58 20.23 11.11
C ARG A 65 9.61 21.16 10.49
N ASN A 66 10.59 21.58 11.29
CA ASN A 66 11.75 22.32 10.81
C ASN A 66 12.86 21.36 10.38
N ILE A 67 13.33 21.46 9.13
CA ILE A 67 14.40 20.62 8.59
C ILE A 67 15.77 21.30 8.64
N THR A 68 15.83 22.53 9.16
CA THR A 68 17.05 23.30 9.33
C THR A 68 17.35 23.55 10.80
N ALA A 69 18.61 23.34 11.19
CA ALA A 69 19.06 23.66 12.53
C ALA A 69 18.93 25.16 12.80
N LYS A 70 18.15 25.52 13.84
CA LYS A 70 17.96 26.91 14.21
C LYS A 70 19.20 27.45 14.93
N LEU A 71 19.89 28.40 14.30
CA LEU A 71 20.91 29.21 14.99
C LEU A 71 20.18 30.28 15.80
N ILE A 72 20.22 30.14 17.13
CA ILE A 72 19.79 31.19 18.06
C ILE A 72 21.04 31.94 18.52
N LYS A 73 20.97 33.28 18.59
CA LYS A 73 22.00 34.12 19.21
C LYS A 73 22.06 33.89 20.71
N SER A 74 22.52 32.72 21.13
CA SER A 74 22.71 32.32 22.53
C SER A 74 24.10 32.71 23.07
N TYR A 75 24.88 33.48 22.31
CA TYR A 75 26.22 33.98 22.69
C TYR A 75 27.25 32.88 23.06
N THR A 76 27.09 31.69 22.49
CA THR A 76 28.08 30.58 22.59
C THR A 76 28.97 30.53 21.35
N LEU A 77 30.20 30.03 21.46
CA LEU A 77 31.25 30.01 20.40
C LEU A 77 30.86 29.34 19.04
N LEU A 78 29.63 28.83 18.90
CA LEU A 78 29.08 28.22 17.69
C LEU A 78 28.14 29.18 16.89
N ASP A 79 28.11 30.47 17.22
CA ASP A 79 27.30 31.52 16.56
C ASP A 79 27.93 32.06 15.24
N ALA A 80 28.92 31.36 14.68
CA ALA A 80 29.75 31.83 13.56
C ALA A 80 29.56 31.01 12.26
N MET A 81 28.42 30.36 12.06
CA MET A 81 28.04 29.82 10.76
C MET A 81 26.90 30.62 10.16
N THR A 82 26.97 30.91 8.86
CA THR A 82 25.98 31.60 8.04
C THR A 82 24.55 31.25 8.48
N PRO A 83 23.62 32.22 8.66
CA PRO A 83 22.28 31.94 9.16
C PRO A 83 21.61 30.91 8.26
N ALA A 84 21.45 29.70 8.78
CA ALA A 84 20.74 28.64 8.09
C ALA A 84 19.29 29.11 7.92
N LEU A 85 18.81 29.13 6.68
CA LEU A 85 17.45 29.60 6.37
C LEU A 85 16.45 28.71 7.11
N PRO A 86 15.47 29.27 7.84
CA PRO A 86 14.52 28.47 8.60
C PRO A 86 13.50 27.81 7.66
N ILE A 87 13.85 26.63 7.16
CA ILE A 87 13.02 25.86 6.23
C ILE A 87 12.18 24.83 6.98
N TYR A 88 10.89 24.86 6.73
CA TYR A 88 9.90 23.91 7.22
C TYR A 88 9.43 22.98 6.10
N PHE A 89 9.04 21.77 6.47
CA PHE A 89 8.60 20.73 5.55
C PHE A 89 7.17 20.31 5.87
N GLY A 90 6.30 20.38 4.88
CA GLY A 90 4.96 19.78 4.93
C GLY A 90 4.83 18.75 3.83
N THR A 91 4.11 17.68 4.10
CA THR A 91 3.84 16.66 3.08
C THR A 91 2.46 16.07 3.29
N GLU A 92 1.83 15.69 2.18
CA GLU A 92 0.62 14.90 2.14
C GLU A 92 0.88 13.71 1.21
N ILE A 93 0.79 12.50 1.76
CA ILE A 93 1.03 11.25 1.05
C ILE A 93 -0.24 10.44 1.13
N ASN A 94 -0.77 10.05 -0.03
CA ASN A 94 -1.91 9.17 -0.17
C ASN A 94 -1.43 7.88 -0.84
N MET A 95 -1.75 6.73 -0.24
CA MET A 95 -1.35 5.41 -0.70
C MET A 95 -2.59 4.55 -0.88
N TYR A 96 -2.63 3.81 -1.97
CA TYR A 96 -3.73 2.93 -2.34
C TYR A 96 -3.18 1.51 -2.34
N ALA A 97 -3.48 0.77 -1.28
CA ALA A 97 -3.03 -0.61 -1.12
C ALA A 97 -4.15 -1.59 -1.47
N GLU A 98 -3.85 -2.65 -2.21
CA GLU A 98 -4.83 -3.70 -2.50
C GLU A 98 -5.27 -4.41 -1.21
N GLU A 99 -6.58 -4.64 -1.06
CA GLU A 99 -7.22 -5.05 0.21
C GLU A 99 -6.64 -6.35 0.81
N ILE A 100 -6.19 -7.28 -0.03
CA ILE A 100 -5.83 -8.63 0.44
C ILE A 100 -4.32 -8.80 0.58
N SER A 101 -3.55 -8.31 -0.38
CA SER A 101 -2.08 -8.42 -0.39
C SER A 101 -1.40 -7.25 0.34
N GLY A 102 -2.09 -6.14 0.55
CA GLY A 102 -1.51 -4.91 1.09
C GLY A 102 -0.51 -4.24 0.14
N LEU A 103 -0.40 -4.69 -1.11
CA LEU A 103 0.51 -4.12 -2.10
C LEU A 103 0.04 -2.72 -2.50
N ILE A 104 0.93 -1.73 -2.42
CA ILE A 104 0.63 -0.37 -2.87
C ILE A 104 0.63 -0.36 -4.40
N ILE A 105 -0.54 -0.15 -5.00
CA ILE A 105 -0.71 -0.12 -6.47
C ILE A 105 -0.82 1.29 -7.03
N LYS A 106 -1.07 2.27 -6.17
CA LYS A 106 -1.00 3.70 -6.50
C LYS A 106 -0.51 4.48 -5.29
N GLY A 107 0.25 5.54 -5.52
CA GLY A 107 0.73 6.45 -4.49
C GLY A 107 0.87 7.87 -5.04
N ASP A 108 0.29 8.82 -4.33
CA ASP A 108 0.39 10.25 -4.62
C ASP A 108 1.06 10.95 -3.43
N SER A 109 2.07 11.77 -3.70
CA SER A 109 2.80 12.51 -2.67
C SER A 109 2.98 13.95 -3.11
N THR A 110 2.59 14.87 -2.23
CA THR A 110 2.78 16.31 -2.40
C THR A 110 3.60 16.84 -1.24
N SER A 111 4.89 17.03 -1.49
CA SER A 111 5.84 17.58 -0.51
C SER A 111 6.08 19.06 -0.79
N THR A 112 5.86 19.92 0.20
CA THR A 112 6.02 21.38 0.08
C THR A 112 7.01 21.90 1.11
N PHE A 113 7.96 22.70 0.64
CA PHE A 113 8.96 23.36 1.48
C PHE A 113 8.54 24.80 1.73
N TYR A 114 8.61 25.22 2.98
CA TYR A 114 8.19 26.54 3.43
C TYR A 114 9.35 27.29 4.06
N LEU A 115 9.41 28.60 3.84
CA LEU A 115 10.33 29.52 4.52
C LEU A 115 9.59 30.28 5.61
N ASP A 116 10.11 30.24 6.84
CA ASP A 116 9.67 31.14 7.91
C ASP A 116 10.24 32.54 7.66
N VAL A 117 9.36 33.48 7.27
CA VAL A 117 9.75 34.85 6.91
C VAL A 117 9.74 35.80 8.11
N ARG A 118 9.45 35.31 9.33
CA ARG A 118 9.44 36.16 10.53
C ARG A 118 10.84 36.64 10.88
N PRO A 119 10.96 37.78 11.60
CA PRO A 119 12.22 38.25 12.14
C PRO A 119 12.90 37.20 13.05
N GLU A 120 14.23 37.18 13.06
CA GLU A 120 15.04 36.18 13.77
C GLU A 120 14.71 36.02 15.26
N ALA A 121 14.37 37.13 15.92
CA ALA A 121 14.01 37.15 17.34
C ALA A 121 12.70 36.38 17.63
N GLU A 122 11.77 36.32 16.68
CA GLU A 122 10.44 35.72 16.85
C GLU A 122 10.40 34.23 16.51
N ARG A 123 11.40 33.75 15.76
CA ARG A 123 11.52 32.33 15.35
C ARG A 123 11.86 31.37 16.49
N ILE A 124 11.90 31.83 17.75
CA ILE A 124 12.10 31.01 18.98
C ILE A 124 10.91 30.10 19.23
N THR A 125 9.75 30.46 18.68
CA THR A 125 8.53 29.68 18.76
C THR A 125 8.18 29.09 17.40
N ALA A 126 7.38 28.02 17.41
CA ALA A 126 6.82 27.44 16.19
C ALA A 126 6.05 28.53 15.38
N PRO A 127 6.16 28.54 14.05
CA PRO A 127 5.45 29.48 13.19
C PRO A 127 3.96 29.16 13.14
N ALA A 128 3.14 30.18 12.87
CA ALA A 128 1.79 29.93 12.39
C ALA A 128 1.82 29.71 10.87
N SER A 129 0.79 29.06 10.30
CA SER A 129 0.73 28.81 8.86
C SER A 129 0.83 30.08 8.00
N GLY A 130 0.40 31.24 8.51
CA GLY A 130 0.51 32.53 7.81
C GLY A 130 1.93 33.11 7.72
N ASP A 131 2.82 32.67 8.61
CA ASP A 131 4.22 33.08 8.70
C ASP A 131 5.12 32.30 7.73
N LEU A 132 4.59 31.22 7.18
CA LEU A 132 5.28 30.31 6.28
C LEU A 132 4.97 30.67 4.83
N LYS A 133 6.01 30.86 4.01
CA LYS A 133 5.89 31.08 2.57
C LYS A 133 6.35 29.86 1.79
N PRO A 134 5.53 29.32 0.86
CA PRO A 134 5.96 28.19 0.04
C PRO A 134 7.13 28.60 -0.85
N LEU A 135 8.16 27.77 -0.91
CA LEU A 135 9.34 27.96 -1.76
C LEU A 135 9.25 27.12 -3.02
N PHE A 136 9.09 25.81 -2.85
CA PHE A 136 8.93 24.86 -3.94
C PHE A 136 8.13 23.65 -3.45
N GLN A 137 7.54 22.96 -4.42
CA GLN A 137 6.71 21.79 -4.21
C GLN A 137 7.19 20.67 -5.12
N ILE A 138 7.21 19.46 -4.58
CA ILE A 138 7.48 18.23 -5.30
C ILE A 138 6.18 17.43 -5.30
N ILE A 139 5.68 17.16 -6.50
CA ILE A 139 4.53 16.28 -6.70
C ILE A 139 5.07 15.00 -7.33
N GLN A 140 4.77 13.87 -6.72
CA GLN A 140 5.08 12.55 -7.21
C GLN A 140 3.79 11.75 -7.26
N SER A 141 3.56 11.07 -8.37
CA SER A 141 2.45 10.14 -8.54
C SER A 141 3.00 8.87 -9.17
N SER A 142 2.59 7.74 -8.63
CA SER A 142 2.88 6.42 -9.18
C SER A 142 1.57 5.65 -9.22
N GLU A 143 1.31 5.00 -10.34
CA GLU A 143 0.13 4.16 -10.53
C GLU A 143 0.57 2.94 -11.34
N ILE A 144 0.07 1.76 -10.98
CA ILE A 144 0.30 0.52 -11.70
C ILE A 144 -0.06 0.67 -13.19
N GLU A 145 0.70 0.08 -14.10
CA GLU A 145 0.40 0.11 -15.53
C GLU A 145 -0.83 -0.74 -15.87
N ASP A 146 -1.49 -0.50 -17.01
CA ASP A 146 -2.73 -1.20 -17.37
C ASP A 146 -2.51 -2.71 -17.54
N ASP A 147 -1.44 -3.10 -18.23
CA ASP A 147 -1.10 -4.50 -18.49
C ASP A 147 -0.80 -5.26 -17.18
N ASP A 148 -0.06 -4.64 -16.27
CA ASP A 148 0.27 -5.19 -14.96
C ASP A 148 -0.97 -5.31 -14.06
N ALA A 149 -1.89 -4.34 -14.14
CA ALA A 149 -3.15 -4.38 -13.40
C ALA A 149 -4.07 -5.52 -13.89
N GLU A 150 -4.12 -5.77 -15.20
CA GLU A 150 -4.90 -6.87 -15.77
C GLU A 150 -4.32 -8.24 -15.35
N GLU A 151 -2.99 -8.39 -15.37
CA GLU A 151 -2.32 -9.59 -14.88
C GLU A 151 -2.57 -9.80 -13.38
N MET A 152 -2.50 -8.73 -12.57
CA MET A 152 -2.77 -8.80 -11.13
C MET A 152 -4.22 -9.17 -10.83
N LYS A 153 -5.18 -8.61 -11.57
CA LYS A 153 -6.61 -8.96 -11.44
C LYS A 153 -6.84 -10.44 -11.76
N SER A 154 -6.23 -10.94 -12.84
CA SER A 154 -6.28 -12.36 -13.19
C SER A 154 -5.68 -13.25 -12.11
N LYS A 155 -4.53 -12.89 -11.56
CA LYS A 155 -3.81 -13.72 -10.57
C LYS A 155 -4.39 -13.67 -9.16
N ILE A 156 -4.90 -12.52 -8.73
CA ILE A 156 -5.33 -12.30 -7.34
C ILE A 156 -6.85 -12.40 -7.23
N VAL A 157 -7.59 -11.60 -7.99
CA VAL A 157 -9.06 -11.53 -7.88
C VAL A 157 -9.72 -12.79 -8.44
N THR A 158 -9.28 -13.24 -9.61
CA THR A 158 -9.92 -14.40 -10.27
C THR A 158 -9.54 -15.74 -9.62
N ASN A 159 -8.33 -15.85 -9.07
CA ASN A 159 -7.84 -17.08 -8.43
C ASN A 159 -8.34 -17.29 -6.99
N GLN A 160 -8.94 -16.26 -6.37
CA GLN A 160 -9.55 -16.35 -5.03
C GLN A 160 -10.92 -17.02 -5.00
N ASN A 161 -11.49 -17.31 -6.16
CA ASN A 161 -12.70 -18.10 -6.31
C ASN A 161 -12.40 -19.59 -6.08
N TYR A 162 -12.06 -19.98 -4.84
CA TYR A 162 -11.65 -21.34 -4.47
C TYR A 162 -12.69 -22.42 -4.82
N LEU A 163 -13.97 -22.05 -4.91
CA LEU A 163 -15.06 -22.94 -5.30
C LEU A 163 -15.28 -23.03 -6.82
N THR A 164 -14.72 -22.11 -7.60
CA THR A 164 -14.90 -21.98 -9.06
C THR A 164 -13.58 -21.85 -9.84
N TYR A 165 -12.44 -22.16 -9.21
CA TYR A 165 -11.13 -22.26 -9.89
C TYR A 165 -11.18 -23.17 -11.14
N TRP A 166 -12.05 -24.19 -11.14
CA TRP A 166 -12.29 -25.11 -12.26
C TRP A 166 -13.19 -24.55 -13.38
N THR A 167 -13.70 -23.32 -13.28
CA THR A 167 -14.55 -22.67 -14.31
C THR A 167 -13.86 -21.51 -15.01
N ASN A 168 -12.58 -21.28 -14.75
CA ASN A 168 -11.87 -20.08 -15.16
C ASN A 168 -11.14 -20.26 -16.49
N PHE A 169 -11.84 -20.77 -17.52
CA PHE A 169 -11.38 -21.35 -18.79
C PHE A 169 -10.32 -20.57 -19.62
N ASP A 170 -9.16 -20.29 -19.04
CA ASP A 170 -8.18 -19.33 -19.52
C ASP A 170 -6.91 -20.02 -20.05
N VAL A 171 -6.64 -21.27 -19.66
CA VAL A 171 -5.57 -22.11 -20.24
C VAL A 171 -6.10 -23.46 -20.74
N PRO A 172 -5.50 -24.08 -21.79
CA PRO A 172 -6.00 -25.33 -22.38
C PRO A 172 -6.12 -26.50 -21.39
N THR A 173 -5.33 -26.49 -20.31
CA THR A 173 -5.40 -27.48 -19.23
C THR A 173 -6.68 -27.41 -18.41
N ASP A 174 -7.38 -26.27 -18.40
CA ASP A 174 -8.59 -26.06 -17.60
C ASP A 174 -9.78 -26.88 -18.10
N TYR A 175 -9.74 -27.33 -19.36
CA TYR A 175 -10.76 -28.20 -19.95
C TYR A 175 -10.64 -29.67 -19.52
N LEU A 176 -9.51 -30.09 -18.93
CA LEU A 176 -9.29 -31.47 -18.48
C LEU A 176 -10.22 -31.85 -17.33
N ALA A 177 -10.42 -30.93 -16.36
CA ALA A 177 -11.27 -31.16 -15.20
C ALA A 177 -12.75 -31.45 -15.57
N PRO A 178 -13.43 -30.61 -16.39
CA PRO A 178 -14.80 -30.90 -16.82
C PRO A 178 -14.89 -32.13 -17.73
N LEU A 179 -13.88 -32.38 -18.59
CA LEU A 179 -13.83 -33.60 -19.41
C LEU A 179 -13.77 -34.86 -18.54
N LEU A 180 -12.96 -34.88 -17.49
CA LEU A 180 -12.86 -36.00 -16.55
C LEU A 180 -14.15 -36.18 -15.75
N LEU A 181 -14.81 -35.10 -15.34
CA LEU A 181 -16.10 -35.16 -14.64
C LEU A 181 -17.21 -35.75 -15.53
N ILE A 182 -17.32 -35.28 -16.77
CA ILE A 182 -18.26 -35.81 -17.76
C ILE A 182 -17.97 -37.29 -18.04
N GLY A 183 -16.69 -37.65 -18.19
CA GLY A 183 -16.25 -39.04 -18.33
C GLY A 183 -16.66 -39.91 -17.14
N ALA A 184 -16.44 -39.44 -15.91
CA ALA A 184 -16.81 -40.15 -14.69
C ALA A 184 -18.33 -40.35 -14.57
N LEU A 185 -19.13 -39.35 -14.94
CA LEU A 185 -20.59 -39.45 -14.96
C LEU A 185 -21.07 -40.48 -16.00
N LEU A 186 -20.48 -40.48 -17.20
CA LEU A 186 -20.78 -41.47 -18.23
C LEU A 186 -20.44 -42.89 -17.75
N PHE A 187 -19.27 -43.08 -17.13
CA PHE A 187 -18.90 -44.39 -16.57
C PHE A 187 -19.81 -44.83 -15.42
N MET A 188 -20.24 -43.90 -14.56
CA MET A 188 -21.24 -44.20 -13.53
C MET A 188 -22.58 -44.62 -14.13
N MET A 189 -23.08 -43.93 -15.15
CA MET A 189 -24.33 -44.32 -15.83
C MET A 189 -24.20 -45.68 -16.50
N LEU A 190 -23.08 -45.97 -17.17
CA LEU A 190 -22.81 -47.27 -17.76
C LEU A 190 -22.76 -48.38 -16.69
N GLY A 191 -22.12 -48.12 -15.54
CA GLY A 191 -22.08 -49.05 -14.41
C GLY A 191 -23.45 -49.31 -13.79
N LEU A 192 -24.29 -48.28 -13.67
CA LEU A 192 -25.68 -48.41 -13.19
C LEU A 192 -26.54 -49.24 -14.14
N ASN A 193 -26.42 -49.02 -15.45
CA ASN A 193 -27.13 -49.80 -16.47
C ASN A 193 -26.65 -51.26 -16.54
N ALA A 194 -25.34 -51.51 -16.38
CA ALA A 194 -24.81 -52.86 -16.30
C ALA A 194 -25.30 -53.60 -15.04
N ARG A 195 -25.45 -52.88 -13.91
CA ARG A 195 -25.95 -53.42 -12.64
C ARG A 195 -27.46 -53.68 -12.64
N SER A 196 -28.25 -52.85 -13.34
CA SER A 196 -29.68 -53.10 -13.51
C SER A 196 -29.93 -54.30 -14.41
N SER A 197 -29.16 -54.44 -15.50
CA SER A 197 -29.22 -55.57 -16.43
C SER A 197 -28.87 -56.91 -15.76
N THR A 198 -27.82 -56.96 -14.94
CA THR A 198 -27.44 -58.18 -14.19
C THR A 198 -28.50 -58.60 -13.17
N LYS A 199 -29.14 -57.66 -12.45
CA LYS A 199 -30.27 -57.98 -11.57
C LYS A 199 -31.48 -58.56 -12.30
N SER A 200 -31.77 -58.13 -13.52
CA SER A 200 -32.86 -58.71 -14.32
C SER A 200 -32.57 -60.14 -14.78
N TYR A 201 -31.30 -60.53 -14.96
CA TYR A 201 -30.93 -61.92 -15.29
C TYR A 201 -30.94 -62.83 -14.06
N GLU A 202 -30.58 -62.33 -12.87
CA GLU A 202 -30.68 -63.12 -11.62
C GLU A 202 -32.13 -63.33 -11.15
N MET A 203 -33.08 -62.47 -11.56
CA MET A 203 -34.50 -62.59 -11.21
C MET A 203 -35.32 -63.48 -12.14
N ASN A 204 -34.74 -63.99 -13.23
CA ASN A 204 -35.45 -64.83 -14.19
C ASN A 204 -34.61 -66.09 -14.54
N PRO A 205 -34.50 -67.07 -13.62
CA PRO A 205 -33.69 -68.27 -13.85
C PRO A 205 -34.42 -69.39 -14.61
N GLU A 206 -35.65 -69.19 -15.10
CA GLU A 206 -36.38 -70.23 -15.84
C GLU A 206 -36.63 -69.83 -17.29
N GLU A 207 -35.80 -70.36 -18.19
CA GLU A 207 -36.21 -70.97 -19.46
C GLU A 207 -34.97 -71.64 -20.09
N GLY A 208 -34.82 -72.93 -19.74
CA GLY A 208 -33.94 -73.91 -20.36
C GLY A 208 -34.66 -75.25 -20.45
#